data_AF-A0A2N3E2X7-F1
#
_entry.id   AF-A0A2N3E2X7-F1
#
_cell.length_a   1.000
_cell.length_b   1.000
_cell.length_c   1.000
_cell.angle_alpha   90.00
_cell.angle_beta   90.00
_cell.angle_gamma   90.00
#
_symmetry.space_group_name_H-M   'P 1'
#
loop_
_entity.id
_entity.type
_entity.pdbx_description
1 polymer ?
#
loop_
_entity_poly.entity_id
_entity_poly.type
_entity_poly.pdbx_seq_one_letter_code
_entity_poly.pdbx_strand_id
1 'polypeptide(L)'
;AGLLQYPGNVWIWNPSVSLAPRASSESQYREARKRLLAYNVRLAAGSANYDIRADNLLATIERFAADLGSSSALIDRHLADKAGSLFDSEADDVFYLTKGKLYGYYMVLKGLGTDFAPIIKERNLQKPWNEMMESFRKAALLDPWVVSNGSPDAQFQPNHLATQGFYLLRARTQLREISNILLK
;
A
#
# COMPACT_ATOMS: atom_id res chain seq x y z
N ALA A 1 -13.59 -2.34 10.91
CA ALA A 1 -12.28 -2.72 10.33
C ALA A 1 -12.27 -4.14 9.75
N GLY A 2 -12.82 -5.16 10.43
CA GLY A 2 -12.65 -6.57 10.03
C GLY A 2 -13.11 -7.00 8.63
N LEU A 3 -14.10 -6.34 8.03
CA LEU A 3 -14.61 -6.74 6.70
C LEU A 3 -13.60 -6.48 5.56
N LEU A 4 -12.76 -5.44 5.68
CA LEU A 4 -11.72 -5.13 4.69
C LEU A 4 -10.49 -6.04 4.82
N GLN A 5 -10.31 -6.67 5.98
CA GLN A 5 -9.23 -7.64 6.21
C GLN A 5 -9.58 -9.04 5.70
N TYR A 6 -10.79 -9.23 5.20
CA TYR A 6 -11.23 -10.51 4.68
C TYR A 6 -10.43 -10.89 3.41
N PRO A 7 -9.97 -12.14 3.27
CA PRO A 7 -9.19 -12.55 2.11
C PRO A 7 -9.96 -12.31 0.81
N GLY A 8 -9.26 -11.90 -0.25
CA GLY A 8 -9.89 -11.57 -1.55
C GLY A 8 -10.19 -12.77 -2.45
N ASN A 9 -9.85 -13.98 -2.02
CA ASN A 9 -9.90 -15.20 -2.82
C ASN A 9 -10.96 -16.20 -2.33
N VAL A 10 -11.95 -15.78 -1.54
CA VAL A 10 -13.03 -16.64 -1.04
C VAL A 10 -14.28 -16.43 -1.89
N TRP A 11 -14.47 -17.34 -2.84
CA TRP A 11 -15.54 -17.22 -3.84
C TRP A 11 -16.87 -17.87 -3.42
N ILE A 12 -16.88 -18.95 -2.61
CA ILE A 12 -18.10 -19.70 -2.23
C ILE A 12 -17.99 -20.25 -0.80
N TRP A 13 -19.14 -20.55 -0.17
CA TRP A 13 -19.23 -21.41 1.01
C TRP A 13 -18.52 -22.76 0.80
N ASN A 14 -17.53 -23.06 1.64
CA ASN A 14 -16.83 -24.34 1.63
C ASN A 14 -17.27 -25.21 2.83
N PRO A 15 -18.04 -26.30 2.62
CA PRO A 15 -18.49 -27.18 3.69
C PRO A 15 -17.35 -27.90 4.41
N SER A 16 -16.17 -28.02 3.80
CA SER A 16 -14.98 -28.63 4.41
C SER A 16 -14.30 -27.75 5.46
N VAL A 17 -14.73 -26.48 5.59
CA VAL A 17 -14.16 -25.50 6.55
C VAL A 17 -15.22 -25.01 7.57
N SER A 18 -16.51 -25.08 7.25
CA SER A 18 -17.62 -24.66 8.13
C SER A 18 -18.96 -25.16 7.60
N LEU A 19 -19.78 -25.77 8.45
CA LEU A 19 -21.16 -26.16 8.15
C LEU A 19 -22.11 -24.97 7.89
N ALA A 20 -21.74 -23.75 8.31
CA ALA A 20 -22.52 -22.53 8.05
C ALA A 20 -22.00 -21.74 6.82
N PRO A 21 -22.88 -21.18 5.96
CA PRO A 21 -22.53 -20.28 4.85
C PRO A 21 -21.61 -19.16 5.32
N ARG A 22 -20.34 -19.16 4.90
CA ARG A 22 -19.48 -17.97 5.04
C ARG A 22 -19.79 -17.06 3.85
N ALA A 23 -20.03 -15.78 4.13
CA ALA A 23 -20.24 -14.78 3.10
C ALA A 23 -18.97 -14.63 2.24
N SER A 24 -19.14 -14.55 0.91
CA SER A 24 -18.05 -14.42 -0.06
C SER A 24 -17.23 -13.14 0.15
N SER A 25 -15.98 -13.12 -0.35
CA SER A 25 -15.13 -11.92 -0.34
C SER A 25 -15.84 -10.71 -0.92
N GLU A 26 -16.55 -10.90 -2.03
CA GLU A 26 -17.33 -9.85 -2.67
C GLU A 26 -18.42 -9.31 -1.74
N SER A 27 -19.16 -10.18 -1.06
CA SER A 27 -20.18 -9.77 -0.09
C SER A 27 -19.55 -8.97 1.07
N GLN A 28 -18.40 -9.41 1.58
CA GLN A 28 -17.68 -8.72 2.66
C GLN A 28 -17.22 -7.32 2.23
N TYR A 29 -16.68 -7.18 1.02
CA TYR A 29 -16.25 -5.90 0.47
C TYR A 29 -17.42 -4.96 0.15
N ARG A 30 -18.54 -5.49 -0.35
CA ARG A 30 -19.78 -4.70 -0.54
C ARG A 30 -20.28 -4.15 0.80
N GLU A 31 -20.31 -4.97 1.84
CA GLU A 31 -20.70 -4.52 3.18
C GLU A 31 -19.70 -3.51 3.78
N ALA A 32 -18.41 -3.72 3.59
CA ALA A 32 -17.38 -2.76 3.98
C ALA A 32 -17.61 -1.39 3.31
N ARG A 33 -17.88 -1.37 2.00
CA ARG A 33 -18.20 -0.15 1.25
C ARG A 33 -19.44 0.55 1.79
N LYS A 34 -20.53 -0.19 2.08
CA LYS A 34 -21.74 0.39 2.68
C LYS A 34 -21.43 1.09 4.00
N ARG A 35 -20.60 0.48 4.85
CA ARG A 35 -20.19 1.08 6.14
C ARG A 35 -19.35 2.34 5.97
N LEU A 36 -18.44 2.37 4.98
CA LEU A 36 -17.67 3.58 4.66
C LEU A 36 -18.55 4.72 4.16
N LEU A 37 -19.50 4.42 3.27
CA LEU A 37 -20.46 5.42 2.79
C LEU A 37 -21.35 5.97 3.91
N ALA A 38 -21.86 5.08 4.78
CA ALA A 38 -22.63 5.49 5.94
C ALA A 38 -21.78 6.31 6.95
N TYR A 39 -20.49 6.02 7.07
CA TYR A 39 -19.57 6.86 7.85
C TYR A 39 -19.47 8.27 7.23
N ASN A 40 -19.28 8.39 5.91
CA ASN A 40 -19.20 9.70 5.24
C ASN A 40 -20.48 10.53 5.42
N VAL A 41 -21.66 9.90 5.35
CA VAL A 41 -22.94 10.58 5.62
C VAL A 41 -22.99 11.12 7.05
N ARG A 42 -22.61 10.30 8.04
CA ARG A 42 -22.58 10.74 9.44
C ARG A 42 -21.54 11.82 9.70
N LEU A 43 -20.38 11.72 9.05
CA LEU A 43 -19.32 12.71 9.13
C LEU A 43 -19.78 14.07 8.61
N ALA A 44 -20.43 14.10 7.44
CA ALA A 44 -21.00 15.33 6.88
C ALA A 44 -22.10 15.93 7.77
N ALA A 45 -22.84 15.09 8.50
CA ALA A 45 -23.85 15.50 9.46
C ALA A 45 -23.29 15.87 10.86
N GLY A 46 -21.96 15.83 11.07
CA GLY A 46 -21.34 16.11 12.38
C GLY A 46 -21.63 15.05 13.45
N SER A 47 -22.09 13.86 13.06
CA SER A 47 -22.52 12.77 13.95
C SER A 47 -21.56 11.57 13.95
N ALA A 48 -20.35 11.75 13.42
CA ALA A 48 -19.28 10.76 13.47
C ALA A 48 -18.01 11.37 14.03
N ASN A 49 -17.23 10.56 14.75
CA ASN A 49 -15.91 10.95 15.21
C ASN A 49 -14.96 11.09 14.01
N TYR A 50 -14.22 12.18 13.99
CA TYR A 50 -13.22 12.48 13.00
C TYR A 50 -12.05 13.20 13.66
N ASP A 51 -11.09 12.39 14.07
CA ASP A 51 -10.00 12.83 14.93
C ASP A 51 -8.77 13.20 14.08
N ILE A 52 -8.74 14.46 13.64
CA ILE A 52 -7.59 15.08 12.96
C ILE A 52 -6.51 15.39 14.01
N ARG A 53 -5.77 14.36 14.41
CA ARG A 53 -4.70 14.47 15.41
C ARG A 53 -3.38 13.92 14.87
N ALA A 54 -2.27 14.55 15.27
CA ALA A 54 -0.94 14.19 14.78
C ALA A 54 -0.56 12.74 15.12
N ASP A 55 -0.97 12.24 16.28
CA ASP A 55 -0.72 10.87 16.73
C ASP A 55 -1.48 9.82 15.89
N ASN A 56 -2.72 10.12 15.50
CA ASN A 56 -3.50 9.26 14.60
C ASN A 56 -2.87 9.18 13.20
N LEU A 57 -2.41 10.32 12.67
CA LEU A 57 -1.68 10.36 11.40
C LEU A 57 -0.39 9.56 11.51
N LEU A 58 0.41 9.82 12.55
CA LEU A 58 1.67 9.15 12.82
C LEU A 58 1.50 7.62 12.83
N ALA A 59 0.55 7.10 13.62
CA ALA A 59 0.30 5.66 13.73
C ALA A 59 -0.06 5.04 12.36
N THR A 60 -0.79 5.77 11.52
CA THR A 60 -1.16 5.32 10.18
C THR A 60 0.06 5.27 9.25
N ILE A 61 0.86 6.34 9.24
CA ILE A 61 2.09 6.44 8.43
C ILE A 61 3.11 5.36 8.83
N GLU A 62 3.29 5.12 10.12
CA GLU A 62 4.19 4.07 10.61
C GLU A 62 3.75 2.67 10.17
N ARG A 63 2.44 2.42 10.19
CA ARG A 63 1.89 1.15 9.72
C ARG A 63 2.11 0.93 8.23
N PHE A 64 1.98 1.99 7.41
CA PHE A 64 2.32 1.90 5.98
C PHE A 64 3.82 1.68 5.77
N ALA A 65 4.67 2.38 6.51
CA ALA A 65 6.12 2.20 6.42
C ALA A 65 6.58 0.79 6.85
N ALA A 66 5.86 0.16 7.79
CA ALA A 66 6.10 -1.22 8.19
C ALA A 66 5.69 -2.21 7.09
N ASP A 67 4.49 -2.09 6.51
CA ASP A 67 4.03 -2.97 5.43
C ASP A 67 4.88 -2.83 4.15
N LEU A 68 5.34 -1.62 3.82
CA LEU A 68 6.33 -1.43 2.75
C LEU A 68 7.66 -2.09 3.09
N GLY A 69 8.07 -2.12 4.36
CA GLY A 69 9.24 -2.89 4.80
C GLY A 69 9.10 -4.37 4.49
N SER A 70 7.93 -4.96 4.78
CA SER A 70 7.64 -6.36 4.44
C SER A 70 7.63 -6.60 2.92
N SER A 71 7.10 -5.66 2.14
CA SER A 71 7.07 -5.74 0.68
C SER A 71 8.48 -5.61 0.07
N SER A 72 9.34 -4.77 0.65
CA SER A 72 10.77 -4.71 0.29
C SER A 72 11.47 -6.03 0.55
N ALA A 73 11.21 -6.68 1.70
CA ALA A 73 11.80 -7.97 2.04
C ALA A 73 11.27 -9.12 1.16
N LEU A 74 10.07 -8.99 0.57
CA LEU A 74 9.58 -9.90 -0.44
C LEU A 74 10.38 -9.76 -1.74
N ILE A 75 10.55 -8.52 -2.22
CA ILE A 75 11.37 -8.24 -3.41
C ILE A 75 12.80 -8.77 -3.22
N ASP A 76 13.45 -8.42 -2.10
CA ASP A 76 14.84 -8.79 -1.82
C ASP A 76 15.06 -10.31 -1.84
N ARG A 77 14.17 -11.07 -1.18
CA ARG A 77 14.22 -12.54 -1.22
C ARG A 77 14.05 -13.08 -2.64
N HIS A 78 13.10 -12.54 -3.40
CA HIS A 78 12.88 -12.95 -4.79
C HIS A 78 14.09 -12.67 -5.69
N LEU A 79 14.74 -11.52 -5.48
CA LEU A 79 15.98 -11.17 -6.16
C LEU A 79 17.10 -12.15 -5.81
N ALA A 80 17.28 -12.48 -4.52
CA ALA A 80 18.32 -13.41 -4.07
C ALA A 80 18.13 -14.82 -4.65
N ASP A 81 16.88 -15.28 -4.77
CA ASP A 81 16.58 -16.66 -5.16
C ASP A 81 16.49 -16.85 -6.68
N LYS A 82 16.05 -15.83 -7.43
CA LYS A 82 15.63 -15.97 -8.84
C LYS A 82 16.25 -14.97 -9.81
N ALA A 83 16.96 -13.93 -9.36
CA ALA A 83 17.49 -12.91 -10.28
C ALA A 83 18.43 -13.54 -11.33
N GLY A 84 18.26 -13.14 -12.59
CA GLY A 84 19.04 -13.66 -13.72
C GLY A 84 18.53 -14.99 -14.28
N SER A 85 17.43 -15.53 -13.75
CA SER A 85 16.77 -16.70 -14.33
C SER A 85 16.25 -16.37 -15.74
N LEU A 86 16.44 -17.30 -16.68
CA LEU A 86 15.91 -17.19 -18.04
C LEU A 86 14.37 -17.19 -18.06
N PHE A 87 13.75 -17.87 -17.08
CA PHE A 87 12.31 -17.90 -16.87
C PHE A 87 12.00 -17.73 -15.38
N ASP A 88 11.19 -16.71 -15.05
CA ASP A 88 10.70 -16.42 -13.71
C ASP A 88 9.20 -16.11 -13.80
N SER A 89 8.37 -17.11 -13.50
CA SER A 89 6.91 -17.02 -13.56
C SER A 89 6.27 -16.42 -12.30
N GLU A 90 7.08 -16.01 -11.32
CA GLU A 90 6.62 -15.43 -10.06
C GLU A 90 7.02 -13.95 -9.93
N ALA A 91 7.95 -13.48 -10.78
CA ALA A 91 8.36 -12.08 -10.81
C ALA A 91 7.19 -11.13 -11.05
N ASP A 92 6.24 -11.51 -11.92
CA ASP A 92 5.03 -10.73 -12.19
C ASP A 92 4.11 -10.68 -10.96
N ASP A 93 3.88 -11.80 -10.28
CA ASP A 93 3.10 -11.86 -9.04
C ASP A 93 3.67 -10.91 -7.97
N VAL A 94 5.00 -10.97 -7.72
CA VAL A 94 5.67 -10.08 -6.76
C VAL A 94 5.55 -8.62 -7.18
N PHE A 95 5.76 -8.35 -8.48
CA PHE A 95 5.71 -7.01 -9.04
C PHE A 95 4.31 -6.39 -8.92
N TYR A 96 3.27 -7.11 -9.33
CA TYR A 96 1.89 -6.59 -9.34
C TYR A 96 1.27 -6.54 -7.95
N LEU A 97 1.60 -7.48 -7.05
CA LEU A 97 1.24 -7.37 -5.64
C LEU A 97 1.80 -6.08 -5.02
N THR A 98 3.09 -5.83 -5.25
CA THR A 98 3.78 -4.65 -4.70
C THR A 98 3.27 -3.36 -5.36
N LYS A 99 3.09 -3.35 -6.68
CA LYS A 99 2.49 -2.23 -7.43
C LYS A 99 1.10 -1.88 -6.89
N GLY A 100 0.26 -2.90 -6.66
CA GLY A 100 -1.09 -2.75 -6.13
C GLY A 100 -1.10 -2.14 -4.73
N LYS A 101 -0.21 -2.59 -3.83
CA LYS A 101 -0.04 -2.00 -2.50
C LYS A 101 0.38 -0.53 -2.56
N LEU A 102 1.39 -0.22 -3.37
CA LEU A 102 1.87 1.15 -3.57
C LEU A 102 0.76 2.06 -4.11
N TYR A 103 0.00 1.59 -5.09
CA TYR A 103 -1.16 2.31 -5.63
C TYR A 103 -2.25 2.52 -4.57
N GLY A 104 -2.61 1.48 -3.82
CA GLY A 104 -3.61 1.56 -2.76
C GLY A 104 -3.22 2.58 -1.68
N TYR A 105 -1.97 2.53 -1.21
CA TYR A 105 -1.47 3.50 -0.24
C TYR A 105 -1.38 4.92 -0.82
N TYR A 106 -0.99 5.10 -2.08
CA TYR A 106 -1.03 6.40 -2.74
C TYR A 106 -2.44 7.02 -2.70
N MET A 107 -3.48 6.24 -3.00
CA MET A 107 -4.86 6.73 -2.97
C MET A 107 -5.31 7.10 -1.57
N VAL A 108 -4.97 6.29 -0.56
CA VAL A 108 -5.29 6.58 0.84
C VAL A 108 -4.54 7.81 1.33
N LEU A 109 -3.23 7.91 1.05
CA LEU A 109 -2.40 9.07 1.40
C LEU A 109 -2.89 10.34 0.73
N LYS A 110 -3.40 10.28 -0.51
CA LYS A 110 -4.03 11.44 -1.15
C LYS A 110 -5.23 11.96 -0.35
N GLY A 111 -6.09 11.06 0.13
CA GLY A 111 -7.20 11.40 1.02
C GLY A 111 -6.71 12.00 2.34
N LEU A 112 -5.79 11.28 3.01
CA LEU A 112 -5.19 11.75 4.27
C LEU A 112 -4.51 13.11 4.15
N GLY A 113 -3.89 13.42 3.00
CA GLY A 113 -3.28 14.73 2.76
C GLY A 113 -4.29 15.87 2.74
N THR A 114 -5.53 15.58 2.35
CA THR A 114 -6.64 16.54 2.41
C THR A 114 -7.18 16.64 3.84
N ASP A 115 -7.45 15.49 4.43
CA ASP A 115 -8.03 15.33 5.77
C ASP A 115 -7.15 15.92 6.88
N PHE A 116 -5.83 15.74 6.76
CA PHE A 116 -4.82 16.20 7.72
C PHE A 116 -4.06 17.45 7.26
N ALA A 117 -4.58 18.19 6.27
CA ALA A 117 -3.95 19.42 5.78
C ALA A 117 -3.57 20.42 6.89
N PRO A 118 -4.37 20.62 7.97
CA PRO A 118 -3.98 21.48 9.09
C PRO A 118 -2.70 21.00 9.80
N ILE A 119 -2.60 19.70 10.10
CA ILE A 119 -1.44 19.10 10.77
C ILE A 119 -0.20 19.14 9.87
N ILE A 120 -0.38 18.81 8.59
CA ILE A 120 0.70 18.87 7.60
C ILE A 120 1.26 20.30 7.53
N LYS A 121 0.38 21.31 7.56
CA LYS A 121 0.80 22.71 7.56
C LYS A 121 1.50 23.10 8.87
N GLU A 122 0.91 22.77 10.00
CA GLU A 122 1.44 23.10 11.34
C GLU A 122 2.82 22.50 11.58
N ARG A 123 3.05 21.26 11.09
CA ARG A 123 4.33 20.55 11.21
C ARG A 123 5.31 20.82 10.05
N ASN A 124 4.99 21.77 9.16
CA ASN A 124 5.80 22.12 7.99
C ASN A 124 6.14 20.92 7.07
N LEU A 125 5.19 20.00 6.93
CA LEU A 125 5.34 18.74 6.20
C LEU A 125 4.98 18.82 4.72
N GLN A 126 4.56 19.97 4.20
CA GLN A 126 4.04 20.10 2.83
C GLN A 126 5.05 19.59 1.79
N LYS A 127 6.32 19.99 1.91
CA LYS A 127 7.38 19.55 1.01
C LYS A 127 7.64 18.04 1.12
N PRO A 128 8.01 17.47 2.28
CA PRO A 128 8.26 16.04 2.38
C PRO A 128 7.03 15.18 2.03
N TRP A 129 5.81 15.66 2.31
CA TRP A 129 4.57 15.00 1.90
C TRP A 129 4.44 14.92 0.37
N ASN A 130 4.67 16.02 -0.34
CA ASN A 130 4.59 16.04 -1.81
C ASN A 130 5.67 15.15 -2.44
N GLU A 131 6.88 15.18 -1.91
CA GLU A 131 7.98 14.33 -2.39
C GLU A 131 7.71 12.84 -2.12
N MET A 132 7.10 12.50 -0.98
CA MET A 132 6.61 11.16 -0.68
C MET A 132 5.57 10.71 -1.69
N MET A 133 4.54 11.54 -1.94
CA MET A 133 3.48 11.26 -2.90
C MET A 133 4.02 11.00 -4.30
N GLU A 134 5.04 11.75 -4.72
CA GLU A 134 5.69 11.55 -6.02
C GLU A 134 6.45 10.21 -6.11
N SER A 135 7.15 9.80 -5.05
CA SER A 135 7.81 8.48 -5.01
C SER A 135 6.81 7.34 -5.10
N PHE A 136 5.70 7.41 -4.35
CA PHE A 136 4.61 6.45 -4.45
C PHE A 136 4.03 6.39 -5.86
N ARG A 137 3.77 7.56 -6.47
CA ARG A 137 3.23 7.66 -7.83
C ARG A 137 4.17 7.01 -8.84
N LYS A 138 5.47 7.29 -8.79
CA LYS A 138 6.47 6.67 -9.68
C LYS A 138 6.48 5.15 -9.56
N ALA A 139 6.47 4.63 -8.34
CA ALA A 139 6.48 3.19 -8.09
C ALA A 139 5.19 2.50 -8.58
N ALA A 140 4.03 3.14 -8.38
CA ALA A 140 2.72 2.64 -8.77
C ALA A 140 2.45 2.71 -10.28
N LEU A 141 3.13 3.60 -11.01
CA LEU A 141 2.95 3.79 -12.45
C LEU A 141 3.95 3.02 -13.30
N LEU A 142 4.86 2.23 -12.71
CA LEU A 142 5.75 1.35 -13.48
C LEU A 142 4.90 0.36 -14.29
N ASP A 143 5.03 0.39 -15.61
CA ASP A 143 4.16 -0.37 -16.52
C ASP A 143 4.98 -1.07 -17.63
N PRO A 144 5.78 -2.09 -17.26
CA PRO A 144 6.51 -2.86 -18.25
C PRO A 144 5.55 -3.74 -19.06
N TRP A 145 5.84 -3.93 -20.35
CA TRP A 145 5.07 -4.87 -21.18
C TRP A 145 5.24 -6.32 -20.72
N VAL A 146 6.44 -6.65 -20.25
CA VAL A 146 6.78 -7.95 -19.67
C VAL A 146 7.59 -7.70 -18.40
N VAL A 147 7.14 -8.28 -17.28
CA VAL A 147 7.90 -8.22 -16.04
C VAL A 147 9.12 -9.14 -16.18
N SER A 148 10.29 -8.58 -15.92
CA SER A 148 11.57 -9.26 -16.01
C SER A 148 12.38 -9.04 -14.74
N ASN A 149 13.03 -10.10 -14.28
CA ASN A 149 13.87 -10.17 -13.09
C ASN A 149 15.31 -10.57 -13.46
N GLY A 150 15.94 -9.79 -14.33
CA GLY A 150 17.35 -10.02 -14.70
C GLY A 150 18.30 -9.83 -13.52
N SER A 151 19.55 -10.27 -13.65
CA SER A 151 20.57 -9.98 -12.63
C SER A 151 20.69 -8.46 -12.41
N PRO A 152 20.95 -7.98 -11.19
CA PRO A 152 21.07 -6.54 -10.92
C PRO A 152 22.12 -5.81 -11.79
N ASP A 153 23.13 -6.52 -12.26
CA ASP A 153 24.21 -6.06 -13.14
C ASP A 153 24.05 -6.51 -14.61
N ALA A 154 22.89 -7.04 -14.98
CA ALA A 154 22.63 -7.51 -16.33
C ALA A 154 22.67 -6.38 -17.37
N GLN A 155 23.37 -6.62 -18.48
CA GLN A 155 23.50 -5.64 -19.57
C GLN A 155 22.29 -5.62 -20.52
N PHE A 156 21.60 -6.75 -20.67
CA PHE A 156 20.58 -6.97 -21.71
C PHE A 156 19.21 -7.39 -21.18
N GLN A 157 19.10 -7.72 -19.90
CA GLN A 157 17.85 -8.15 -19.26
C GLN A 157 17.49 -7.16 -18.14
N PRO A 158 16.40 -6.38 -18.27
CA PRO A 158 15.99 -5.46 -17.23
C PRO A 158 15.62 -6.17 -15.92
N ASN A 159 15.87 -5.49 -14.80
CA ASN A 159 15.38 -5.90 -13.48
C ASN A 159 14.31 -4.90 -12.98
N HIS A 160 13.05 -5.25 -13.23
CA HIS A 160 11.91 -4.42 -12.86
C HIS A 160 11.62 -4.47 -11.35
N LEU A 161 11.90 -5.61 -10.70
CA LEU A 161 11.74 -5.76 -9.26
C LEU A 161 12.72 -4.87 -8.49
N ALA A 162 13.99 -4.81 -8.91
CA ALA A 162 14.98 -3.90 -8.34
C ALA A 162 14.58 -2.43 -8.57
N THR A 163 14.12 -2.09 -9.78
CA THR A 163 13.63 -0.74 -10.10
C THR A 163 12.45 -0.34 -9.23
N GLN A 164 11.45 -1.22 -9.07
CA GLN A 164 10.31 -0.99 -8.18
C GLN A 164 10.74 -0.90 -6.71
N GLY A 165 11.67 -1.78 -6.29
CA GLY A 165 12.27 -1.79 -4.97
C GLY A 165 12.95 -0.47 -4.61
N PHE A 166 13.67 0.15 -5.55
CA PHE A 166 14.27 1.47 -5.36
C PHE A 166 13.22 2.54 -5.02
N TYR A 167 12.16 2.66 -5.81
CA TYR A 167 11.12 3.66 -5.55
C TYR A 167 10.31 3.35 -4.28
N LEU A 168 10.08 2.07 -3.99
CA LEU A 168 9.45 1.63 -2.74
C LEU A 168 10.28 2.03 -1.53
N LEU A 169 11.59 1.78 -1.55
CA LEU A 169 12.50 2.16 -0.47
C LEU A 169 12.54 3.68 -0.28
N ARG A 170 12.58 4.44 -1.38
CA ARG A 170 12.50 5.90 -1.34
C ARG A 170 11.20 6.38 -0.67
N ALA A 171 10.05 5.84 -1.08
CA ALA A 171 8.75 6.16 -0.49
C ALA A 171 8.70 5.82 1.00
N ARG A 172 9.22 4.65 1.39
CA ARG A 172 9.30 4.21 2.79
C ARG A 172 10.19 5.12 3.64
N THR A 173 11.34 5.54 3.13
CA THR A 173 12.23 6.48 3.82
C THR A 173 11.52 7.81 4.07
N GLN A 174 10.80 8.33 3.08
CA GLN A 174 10.05 9.58 3.22
C GLN A 174 8.88 9.46 4.19
N LEU A 175 8.19 8.31 4.24
CA LEU A 175 7.19 8.04 5.30
C LEU A 175 7.85 8.11 6.70
N ARG A 176 9.03 7.51 6.87
CA ARG A 176 9.75 7.53 8.15
C ARG A 176 10.24 8.92 8.54
N GLU A 177 10.67 9.71 7.57
CA GLU A 177 11.01 11.13 7.78
C GLU A 177 9.79 11.91 8.30
N ILE A 178 8.63 11.75 7.65
CA ILE A 178 7.37 12.37 8.08
C ILE A 178 7.00 11.91 9.49
N SER A 179 7.07 10.60 9.78
CA SER A 179 6.83 10.07 11.14
C SER A 179 7.75 10.72 12.18
N ASN A 180 9.04 10.85 11.89
CA ASN A 180 10.00 11.45 12.80
C ASN A 180 9.73 12.94 13.07
N ILE A 181 9.18 13.67 12.09
CA ILE A 181 8.77 15.07 12.27
C ILE A 181 7.48 15.15 13.10
N LEU A 182 6.51 14.25 12.86
CA LEU A 182 5.25 14.20 13.63
C LEU A 182 5.46 13.85 15.11
N LEU A 183 6.52 13.11 15.43
CA LEU A 183 6.90 12.75 16.81
C LEU A 183 7.48 13.92 17.63
N LYS A 184 7.97 14.97 16.95
CA LYS A 184 8.55 16.16 17.59
C LYS A 184 7.48 17.22 17.84
#